data_AF-A0A834XIW3-F1
#
_entry.id   AF-A0A834XIW3-F1
#
_cell.length_a   1.000
_cell.length_b   1.000
_cell.length_c   1.000
_cell.angle_alpha   90.00
_cell.angle_beta   90.00
_cell.angle_gamma   90.00
#
_symmetry.space_group_name_H-M   'P 1'
#
loop_
_entity.id
_entity.type
_entity.pdbx_description
1 polymer ?
#
loop_
_entity_poly.entity_id
_entity_poly.type
_entity_poly.pdbx_seq_one_letter_code
_entity_poly.pdbx_strand_id
1 'polypeptide(L)'
;MTATFHRVGIVFSNMSNIRQQRKNRTTTKNAVRIIETPQGAVPDIEDAVSLFSEDETQRLRVALLEWYDNNRRDLPWRTSEEKEEESVDSRAYAVWVSEVMLQQTRVQTVIAYYNRWMEKWPTINHLAQAALEEVNEMWAGLGYYRRARFLLEGANKIVKEGGNFPKTVSTLRQIPGIGEYTAGAIASIAFQEAVPVVDGNVIRAIARLKAVSTNPKDSVTIKRFWKLAAQLVDPLRPGDFNQALMELGSTLCTPSNPGCSSCPVSEFCSALSLSKQDSSVSVTDYPVKVIKAKQRHDFSAVCVVELLGSERMLDGNLSSSEFILVKRPDEGLLAGLWEFPSVSLDGETDSLDRRKATDQFLKSILKIDIKKSCNIVLREDLGEFVHIFSHIRLKLYVELLVLQMKGRNDDLFKSQGRKTTACKCVNSNALSSMGLTSSVRKTTSKLAISSRNKITCSAVQESSTTTAATAETKEVNAAPKAEEAAKKPPAKAPAKPLPQMMEEDVIPSLKAILEAQQDLSDIELLFQDNKLEGSFLKQGNPYSFWAFFPDGVLTGPKGFSLSSYNSKASTVEPFLIDEKKITAKHVIFWVEKRLAAQGLIPVWKD
;
A
#
# COMPACT_ATOMS: atom_id res chain seq x y z
N MET A 1 16.24 3.84 62.86
CA MET A 1 16.12 5.01 63.75
C MET A 1 14.93 5.84 63.28
N THR A 2 14.05 6.20 64.23
CA THR A 2 12.93 7.18 64.18
C THR A 2 11.80 6.94 63.15
N ALA A 3 10.65 6.36 63.53
CA ALA A 3 9.48 6.91 64.26
C ALA A 3 8.58 7.77 63.33
N THR A 4 7.24 7.66 63.25
CA THR A 4 6.18 7.63 64.30
C THR A 4 4.84 7.18 63.64
N PHE A 5 4.06 6.19 64.14
CA PHE A 5 2.82 6.25 64.99
C PHE A 5 1.61 7.01 64.34
N HIS A 6 0.31 6.65 64.39
CA HIS A 6 -0.55 5.83 65.28
C HIS A 6 -1.93 5.57 64.57
N ARG A 7 -2.59 4.39 64.69
CA ARG A 7 -3.80 4.04 65.51
C ARG A 7 -5.06 4.95 65.34
N VAL A 8 -6.35 4.56 65.36
CA VAL A 8 -7.14 3.33 65.66
C VAL A 8 -8.66 3.61 65.45
N GLY A 9 -9.44 2.57 65.11
CA GLY A 9 -10.81 2.32 65.64
C GLY A 9 -11.98 2.37 64.62
N ILE A 10 -12.65 1.28 64.19
CA ILE A 10 -13.54 0.27 64.84
C ILE A 10 -14.88 0.82 65.38
N VAL A 11 -15.99 0.24 64.88
CA VAL A 11 -17.23 -0.33 65.52
C VAL A 11 -18.37 -0.29 64.47
N PHE A 12 -18.82 -1.36 63.81
CA PHE A 12 -19.67 -2.54 64.15
C PHE A 12 -21.21 -2.31 64.31
N SER A 13 -21.97 -3.20 63.62
CA SER A 13 -23.36 -3.70 63.89
C SER A 13 -24.53 -2.91 63.28
N ASN A 14 -25.68 -3.46 62.84
CA ASN A 14 -26.23 -4.82 62.79
C ASN A 14 -27.52 -4.89 61.90
N MET A 15 -27.76 -6.06 61.30
CA MET A 15 -29.03 -6.83 61.17
C MET A 15 -30.34 -6.30 60.53
N SER A 16 -30.71 -6.99 59.43
CA SER A 16 -31.88 -7.91 59.27
C SER A 16 -33.33 -7.44 59.00
N ASN A 17 -33.82 -7.89 57.82
CA ASN A 17 -35.12 -8.56 57.49
C ASN A 17 -36.49 -7.86 57.61
N ILE A 18 -37.33 -8.04 56.56
CA ILE A 18 -38.73 -8.59 56.52
C ILE A 18 -39.37 -8.26 55.14
N ARG A 19 -39.53 -9.25 54.24
CA ARG A 19 -40.78 -9.94 53.77
C ARG A 19 -41.82 -9.05 53.05
N GLN A 20 -42.03 -9.24 51.74
CA GLN A 20 -42.91 -10.21 51.03
C GLN A 20 -44.38 -9.74 50.81
N GLN A 21 -44.80 -9.69 49.53
CA GLN A 21 -46.10 -10.11 48.95
C GLN A 21 -45.99 -9.95 47.40
N ARG A 22 -45.93 -10.98 46.51
CA ARG A 22 -46.95 -11.95 46.01
C ARG A 22 -48.24 -11.24 45.51
N LYS A 23 -48.75 -11.36 44.27
CA LYS A 23 -49.00 -12.52 43.38
C LYS A 23 -49.49 -12.05 41.97
N ASN A 24 -49.22 -12.88 40.95
CA ASN A 24 -50.02 -13.29 39.74
C ASN A 24 -50.72 -12.21 38.88
N ARG A 25 -50.75 -12.25 37.52
CA ARG A 25 -51.21 -13.35 36.64
C ARG A 25 -51.08 -12.95 35.14
N THR A 26 -50.76 -13.94 34.29
CA THR A 26 -51.21 -14.18 32.87
C THR A 26 -50.86 -13.25 31.68
N THR A 27 -50.06 -13.80 30.76
CA THR A 27 -50.21 -13.87 29.27
C THR A 27 -51.00 -12.79 28.52
N THR A 28 -50.36 -12.06 27.59
CA THR A 28 -50.62 -12.13 26.12
C THR A 28 -49.76 -11.14 25.29
N LYS A 29 -49.29 -11.64 24.13
CA LYS A 29 -49.07 -10.98 22.83
C LYS A 29 -47.94 -9.94 22.65
N ASN A 30 -47.08 -10.29 21.69
CA ASN A 30 -46.09 -9.45 21.02
C ASN A 30 -46.69 -8.11 20.55
N ALA A 31 -46.07 -7.00 20.96
CA ALA A 31 -46.25 -5.69 20.34
C ALA A 31 -44.87 -5.05 20.18
N VAL A 32 -44.56 -4.68 18.94
CA VAL A 32 -43.39 -3.91 18.52
C VAL A 32 -43.31 -2.64 19.33
N ARG A 33 -42.20 -2.43 20.04
CA ARG A 33 -41.98 -1.23 20.85
C ARG A 33 -41.46 -0.12 19.94
N ILE A 34 -42.36 0.73 19.46
CA ILE A 34 -42.03 2.03 18.90
C ILE A 34 -41.35 2.82 20.03
N ILE A 35 -40.12 3.25 19.80
CA ILE A 35 -39.40 4.14 20.71
C ILE A 35 -40.04 5.52 20.54
N GLU A 36 -40.97 5.87 21.42
CA GLU A 36 -41.43 7.25 21.55
C GLU A 36 -40.27 8.10 22.06
N THR A 37 -39.87 9.09 21.25
CA THR A 37 -38.96 10.16 21.66
C THR A 37 -39.60 10.99 22.78
N PRO A 38 -38.83 11.47 23.78
CA PRO A 38 -39.37 12.32 24.82
C PRO A 38 -39.92 13.60 24.19
N GLN A 39 -41.22 13.82 24.32
CA GLN A 39 -41.88 15.08 23.98
C GLN A 39 -41.30 16.18 24.86
N GLY A 40 -40.59 17.15 24.25
CA GLY A 40 -40.14 18.36 24.95
C GLY A 40 -38.73 18.88 24.63
N ALA A 41 -37.97 18.27 23.73
CA ALA A 41 -36.76 18.90 23.19
C ALA A 41 -37.14 19.69 21.93
N VAL A 42 -37.25 21.01 22.05
CA VAL A 42 -37.33 21.91 20.89
C VAL A 42 -36.01 21.74 20.13
N PRO A 43 -36.00 21.29 18.87
CA PRO A 43 -34.78 21.25 18.08
C PRO A 43 -34.29 22.69 17.90
N ASP A 44 -33.01 22.96 18.14
CA ASP A 44 -32.40 24.23 17.73
C ASP A 44 -32.71 24.45 16.25
N ILE A 45 -33.14 25.66 15.90
CA ILE A 45 -33.63 26.01 14.55
C ILE A 45 -32.55 25.78 13.46
N GLU A 46 -31.27 25.80 13.84
CA GLU A 46 -30.15 25.41 12.95
C GLU A 46 -30.10 23.90 12.65
N ASP A 47 -30.57 23.06 13.55
CA ASP A 47 -30.53 21.60 13.43
C ASP A 47 -31.62 21.09 12.46
N ALA A 48 -32.79 21.75 12.40
CA ALA A 48 -33.90 21.37 11.51
C ALA A 48 -33.61 21.63 10.02
N VAL A 49 -32.82 22.67 9.69
CA VAL A 49 -32.38 22.98 8.32
C VAL A 49 -31.25 22.05 7.86
N SER A 50 -30.64 21.28 8.79
CA SER A 50 -29.50 20.40 8.51
C SER A 50 -29.85 18.93 8.27
N LEU A 51 -31.07 18.47 8.56
CA LEU A 51 -31.42 17.05 8.47
C LEU A 51 -31.97 16.67 7.08
N PHE A 52 -32.07 15.37 6.82
CA PHE A 52 -32.79 14.86 5.65
C PHE A 52 -34.28 14.75 6.01
N SER A 53 -35.17 15.20 5.12
CA SER A 53 -36.60 14.92 5.28
C SER A 53 -36.89 13.43 5.02
N GLU A 54 -38.05 12.94 5.45
CA GLU A 54 -38.41 11.53 5.23
C GLU A 54 -38.55 11.20 3.73
N ASP A 55 -39.20 12.09 2.97
CA ASP A 55 -39.33 11.96 1.50
C ASP A 55 -37.97 12.03 0.79
N GLU A 56 -37.12 12.99 1.16
CA GLU A 56 -35.77 13.13 0.62
C GLU A 56 -34.94 11.86 0.90
N THR A 57 -35.02 11.34 2.12
CA THR A 57 -34.34 10.12 2.55
C THR A 57 -34.77 8.93 1.70
N GLN A 58 -36.09 8.74 1.52
CA GLN A 58 -36.61 7.59 0.79
C GLN A 58 -36.23 7.64 -0.70
N ARG A 59 -36.35 8.80 -1.34
CA ARG A 59 -35.97 8.96 -2.75
C ARG A 59 -34.47 8.81 -2.96
N LEU A 60 -33.65 9.35 -2.05
CA LEU A 60 -32.20 9.18 -2.09
C LEU A 60 -31.80 7.71 -1.96
N ARG A 61 -32.41 6.96 -1.03
CA ARG A 61 -32.19 5.51 -0.88
C ARG A 61 -32.47 4.76 -2.18
N VAL A 62 -33.64 4.97 -2.78
CA VAL A 62 -34.03 4.32 -4.03
C VAL A 62 -33.02 4.64 -5.15
N ALA A 63 -32.76 5.92 -5.41
CA ALA A 63 -31.85 6.33 -6.48
C ALA A 63 -30.42 5.80 -6.29
N LEU A 64 -29.93 5.79 -5.04
CA LEU A 64 -28.58 5.32 -4.73
C LEU A 64 -28.45 3.79 -4.85
N LEU A 65 -29.45 3.03 -4.36
CA LEU A 65 -29.46 1.57 -4.45
C LEU A 65 -29.64 1.09 -5.89
N GLU A 66 -30.56 1.68 -6.65
CA GLU A 66 -30.74 1.36 -8.08
C GLU A 66 -29.46 1.61 -8.87
N TRP A 67 -28.79 2.73 -8.61
CA TRP A 67 -27.50 2.99 -9.24
C TRP A 67 -26.45 1.96 -8.82
N TYR A 68 -26.37 1.61 -7.54
CA TYR A 68 -25.39 0.65 -7.03
C TYR A 68 -25.58 -0.74 -7.63
N ASP A 69 -26.82 -1.21 -7.75
CA ASP A 69 -27.13 -2.51 -8.35
C ASP A 69 -26.62 -2.61 -9.79
N ASN A 70 -26.66 -1.50 -10.54
CA ASN A 70 -26.21 -1.42 -11.93
C ASN A 70 -24.73 -1.07 -12.11
N ASN A 71 -24.07 -0.46 -11.11
CA ASN A 71 -22.75 0.16 -11.29
C ASN A 71 -21.69 -0.29 -10.28
N ARG A 72 -22.03 -1.12 -9.28
CA ARG A 72 -21.06 -1.60 -8.29
C ARG A 72 -19.91 -2.32 -8.99
N ARG A 73 -18.68 -1.97 -8.62
CA ARG A 73 -17.51 -2.72 -9.07
C ARG A 73 -17.54 -4.14 -8.52
N ASP A 74 -17.20 -5.10 -9.38
CA ASP A 74 -16.92 -6.46 -8.99
C ASP A 74 -15.58 -6.49 -8.21
N LEU A 75 -15.67 -6.85 -6.93
CA LEU A 75 -14.53 -6.89 -6.01
C LEU A 75 -14.56 -8.22 -5.26
N PRO A 76 -13.40 -8.84 -4.98
CA PRO A 76 -13.36 -10.19 -4.41
C PRO A 76 -14.10 -10.37 -3.08
N TRP A 77 -14.18 -9.31 -2.28
CA TRP A 77 -14.88 -9.30 -0.98
C TRP A 77 -16.36 -8.89 -1.06
N ARG A 78 -16.89 -8.64 -2.27
CA ARG A 78 -18.29 -8.32 -2.54
C ARG A 78 -19.02 -9.51 -3.15
N THR A 79 -18.76 -10.71 -2.64
CA THR A 79 -19.45 -11.93 -3.09
C THR A 79 -20.97 -11.75 -3.06
N SER A 80 -21.66 -12.15 -4.14
CA SER A 80 -23.12 -12.15 -4.17
C SER A 80 -23.67 -13.15 -3.17
N GLU A 81 -24.86 -12.86 -2.63
CA GLU A 81 -25.60 -13.74 -1.72
C GLU A 81 -25.98 -15.09 -2.37
N GLU A 82 -25.73 -15.24 -3.66
CA GLU A 82 -26.03 -16.42 -4.48
C GLU A 82 -25.07 -17.60 -4.23
N LYS A 83 -24.01 -17.41 -3.43
CA LYS A 83 -23.25 -18.55 -2.90
C LYS A 83 -24.04 -19.15 -1.74
N GLU A 84 -25.03 -19.99 -2.06
CA GLU A 84 -25.91 -20.69 -1.11
C GLU A 84 -25.15 -21.47 -0.01
N GLU A 85 -23.85 -21.74 -0.19
CA GLU A 85 -22.99 -22.46 0.74
C GLU A 85 -22.14 -21.56 1.67
N GLU A 86 -22.16 -20.23 1.53
CA GLU A 86 -21.32 -19.34 2.34
C GLU A 86 -21.95 -19.07 3.73
N SER A 87 -21.25 -19.48 4.79
CA SER A 87 -21.69 -19.21 6.16
C SER A 87 -21.63 -17.71 6.48
N VAL A 88 -22.57 -17.22 7.30
CA VAL A 88 -22.59 -15.80 7.71
C VAL A 88 -21.29 -15.39 8.42
N ASP A 89 -20.68 -16.29 9.21
CA ASP A 89 -19.40 -16.03 9.86
C ASP A 89 -18.23 -15.95 8.86
N SER A 90 -18.26 -16.74 7.78
CA SER A 90 -17.30 -16.64 6.67
C SER A 90 -17.42 -15.28 5.98
N ARG A 91 -18.65 -14.83 5.71
CA ARG A 91 -18.91 -13.49 5.14
C ARG A 91 -18.43 -12.38 6.09
N ALA A 92 -18.71 -12.49 7.38
CA ALA A 92 -18.24 -11.51 8.38
C ALA A 92 -16.71 -11.44 8.45
N TYR A 93 -16.03 -12.58 8.41
CA TYR A 93 -14.57 -12.65 8.35
C TYR A 93 -14.02 -12.02 7.06
N ALA A 94 -14.57 -12.38 5.90
CA ALA A 94 -14.20 -11.83 4.60
C ALA A 94 -14.34 -10.29 4.57
N VAL A 95 -15.47 -9.76 5.04
CA VAL A 95 -15.72 -8.32 5.17
C VAL A 95 -14.73 -7.69 6.14
N TRP A 96 -14.49 -8.30 7.30
CA TRP A 96 -13.57 -7.73 8.28
C TRP A 96 -12.15 -7.60 7.72
N VAL A 97 -11.64 -8.64 7.04
CA VAL A 97 -10.32 -8.62 6.39
C VAL A 97 -10.25 -7.51 5.34
N SER A 98 -11.23 -7.41 4.43
CA SER A 98 -11.22 -6.39 3.39
C SER A 98 -11.28 -4.99 3.98
N GLU A 99 -12.15 -4.75 4.94
CA GLU A 99 -12.30 -3.44 5.59
C GLU A 99 -11.04 -3.00 6.30
N VAL A 100 -10.36 -3.92 7.01
CA VAL A 100 -9.07 -3.61 7.64
C VAL A 100 -8.00 -3.33 6.59
N MET A 101 -7.93 -4.08 5.49
CA MET A 101 -6.98 -3.82 4.40
C MET A 101 -7.22 -2.47 3.72
N LEU A 102 -8.48 -2.09 3.49
CA LEU A 102 -8.88 -0.85 2.81
C LEU A 102 -8.62 0.42 3.61
N GLN A 103 -8.38 0.32 4.93
CA GLN A 103 -7.99 1.47 5.75
C GLN A 103 -6.73 2.15 5.18
N GLN A 104 -6.90 3.37 4.65
CA GLN A 104 -5.83 4.16 4.04
C GLN A 104 -5.05 3.45 2.92
N THR A 105 -5.67 2.46 2.26
CA THR A 105 -5.07 1.71 1.16
C THR A 105 -6.04 1.67 -0.01
N ARG A 106 -5.53 1.80 -1.25
CA ARG A 106 -6.39 1.84 -2.45
C ARG A 106 -6.91 0.44 -2.79
N VAL A 107 -8.15 0.37 -3.28
CA VAL A 107 -8.83 -0.86 -3.70
C VAL A 107 -7.94 -1.73 -4.60
N GLN A 108 -7.38 -1.15 -5.68
CA GLN A 108 -6.54 -1.87 -6.63
C GLN A 108 -5.33 -2.57 -5.98
N THR A 109 -4.72 -1.94 -4.97
CA THR A 109 -3.64 -2.56 -4.22
C THR A 109 -4.15 -3.70 -3.34
N VAL A 110 -5.31 -3.54 -2.72
CA VAL A 110 -5.87 -4.52 -1.77
C VAL A 110 -6.25 -5.84 -2.46
N ILE A 111 -6.76 -5.81 -3.70
CA ILE A 111 -7.22 -7.02 -4.42
C ILE A 111 -6.22 -8.19 -4.35
N ALA A 112 -4.96 -7.94 -4.71
CA ALA A 112 -3.93 -8.99 -4.73
C ALA A 112 -3.53 -9.47 -3.31
N TYR A 113 -3.64 -8.63 -2.29
CA TYR A 113 -3.35 -9.04 -0.91
C TYR A 113 -4.52 -9.80 -0.31
N TYR A 114 -5.75 -9.35 -0.57
CA TYR A 114 -6.96 -10.00 -0.12
C TYR A 114 -7.05 -11.42 -0.66
N ASN A 115 -6.85 -11.62 -1.97
CA ASN A 115 -6.94 -12.94 -2.59
C ASN A 115 -5.93 -13.92 -1.97
N ARG A 116 -4.65 -13.53 -1.85
CA ARG A 116 -3.62 -14.37 -1.21
C ARG A 116 -3.89 -14.62 0.27
N TRP A 117 -4.44 -13.62 0.98
CA TRP A 117 -4.81 -13.76 2.39
C TRP A 117 -5.93 -14.78 2.57
N MET A 118 -7.00 -14.66 1.79
CA MET A 118 -8.15 -15.57 1.85
C MET A 118 -7.82 -16.96 1.35
N GLU A 119 -6.87 -17.11 0.42
CA GLU A 119 -6.33 -18.40 0.01
C GLU A 119 -5.57 -19.09 1.15
N LYS A 120 -4.70 -18.35 1.89
CA LYS A 120 -3.93 -18.91 3.00
C LYS A 120 -4.77 -19.14 4.27
N TRP A 121 -5.64 -18.19 4.60
CA TRP A 121 -6.48 -18.21 5.79
C TRP A 121 -7.94 -17.96 5.41
N PRO A 122 -8.64 -18.98 4.89
CA PRO A 122 -10.02 -18.83 4.39
C PRO A 122 -11.06 -18.63 5.50
N THR A 123 -10.73 -19.01 6.75
CA THR A 123 -11.62 -18.81 7.90
C THR A 123 -10.89 -18.20 9.08
N ILE A 124 -11.67 -17.68 10.04
CA ILE A 124 -11.14 -17.08 11.25
C ILE A 124 -10.28 -18.04 12.08
N ASN A 125 -10.61 -19.34 12.08
CA ASN A 125 -9.86 -20.38 12.77
C ASN A 125 -8.46 -20.55 12.18
N HIS A 126 -8.32 -20.48 10.85
CA HIS A 126 -7.03 -20.55 10.18
C HIS A 126 -6.16 -19.35 10.57
N LEU A 127 -6.73 -18.14 10.58
CA LEU A 127 -6.00 -16.95 10.99
C LEU A 127 -5.58 -17.01 12.48
N ALA A 128 -6.46 -17.46 13.37
CA ALA A 128 -6.15 -17.57 14.80
C ALA A 128 -4.98 -18.54 15.09
N GLN A 129 -4.77 -19.55 14.24
CA GLN A 129 -3.66 -20.49 14.38
C GLN A 129 -2.35 -19.99 13.76
N ALA A 130 -2.36 -18.87 13.04
CA ALA A 130 -1.20 -18.33 12.36
C ALA A 130 -0.16 -17.73 13.32
N ALA A 131 1.12 -17.87 13.01
CA ALA A 131 2.15 -17.11 13.71
C ALA A 131 2.12 -15.62 13.30
N LEU A 132 2.48 -14.73 14.22
CA LEU A 132 2.53 -13.29 13.95
C LEU A 132 3.51 -12.96 12.82
N GLU A 133 4.63 -13.68 12.75
CA GLU A 133 5.62 -13.56 11.68
C GLU A 133 4.99 -13.84 10.31
N GLU A 134 4.21 -14.90 10.17
CA GLU A 134 3.53 -15.24 8.91
C GLU A 134 2.49 -14.18 8.52
N VAL A 135 1.75 -13.67 9.51
CA VAL A 135 0.78 -12.58 9.31
C VAL A 135 1.48 -11.31 8.82
N ASN A 136 2.62 -10.97 9.42
CA ASN A 136 3.44 -9.83 9.00
C ASN A 136 3.98 -10.00 7.58
N GLU A 137 4.42 -11.21 7.22
CA GLU A 137 4.91 -11.51 5.87
C GLU A 137 3.81 -11.39 4.82
N MET A 138 2.60 -11.91 5.10
CA MET A 138 1.45 -11.78 4.19
C MET A 138 0.98 -10.32 4.05
N TRP A 139 1.17 -9.50 5.09
CA TRP A 139 0.85 -8.07 5.09
C TRP A 139 1.95 -7.18 4.49
N ALA A 140 3.12 -7.75 4.17
CA ALA A 140 4.31 -7.00 3.81
C ALA A 140 4.13 -6.16 2.54
N GLY A 141 4.07 -4.85 2.72
CA GLY A 141 3.88 -3.88 1.63
C GLY A 141 2.55 -3.12 1.69
N LEU A 142 1.55 -3.57 2.46
CA LEU A 142 0.31 -2.82 2.69
C LEU A 142 0.48 -1.63 3.64
N GLY A 143 1.53 -1.66 4.47
CA GLY A 143 1.76 -0.64 5.49
C GLY A 143 0.79 -0.72 6.67
N TYR A 144 1.02 0.11 7.69
CA TYR A 144 0.24 0.12 8.93
C TYR A 144 0.07 -1.28 9.56
N TYR A 145 1.18 -1.99 9.75
CA TYR A 145 1.25 -3.40 10.20
C TYR A 145 0.52 -3.71 11.51
N ARG A 146 0.31 -2.70 12.37
CA ARG A 146 -0.54 -2.83 13.56
C ARG A 146 -1.95 -3.36 13.23
N ARG A 147 -2.46 -3.07 12.02
CA ARG A 147 -3.73 -3.60 11.51
C ARG A 147 -3.74 -5.12 11.42
N ALA A 148 -2.70 -5.72 10.83
CA ALA A 148 -2.55 -7.17 10.71
C ALA A 148 -2.44 -7.85 12.09
N ARG A 149 -1.67 -7.22 12.99
CA ARG A 149 -1.53 -7.68 14.38
C ARG A 149 -2.88 -7.69 15.09
N PHE A 150 -3.69 -6.64 14.94
CA PHE A 150 -5.03 -6.59 15.53
C PHE A 150 -6.01 -7.57 14.90
N LEU A 151 -5.91 -7.86 13.59
CA LEU A 151 -6.69 -8.94 12.96
C LEU A 151 -6.39 -10.28 13.65
N LEU A 152 -5.11 -10.61 13.84
CA LEU A 152 -4.71 -11.84 14.53
C LEU A 152 -5.18 -11.87 16.00
N GLU A 153 -5.00 -10.78 16.75
CA GLU A 153 -5.46 -10.68 18.14
C GLU A 153 -6.98 -10.81 18.27
N GLY A 154 -7.74 -10.15 17.38
CA GLY A 154 -9.18 -10.24 17.36
C GLY A 154 -9.67 -11.63 16.91
N ALA A 155 -9.00 -12.27 15.96
CA ALA A 155 -9.29 -13.64 15.56
C ALA A 155 -9.11 -14.61 16.72
N ASN A 156 -7.99 -14.51 17.44
CA ASN A 156 -7.74 -15.27 18.64
C ASN A 156 -8.82 -15.07 19.71
N LYS A 157 -9.28 -13.83 19.90
CA LYS A 157 -10.37 -13.54 20.84
C LYS A 157 -11.68 -14.22 20.42
N ILE A 158 -12.10 -14.07 19.16
CA ILE A 158 -13.35 -14.63 18.65
C ILE A 158 -13.34 -16.16 18.75
N VAL A 159 -12.24 -16.80 18.34
CA VAL A 159 -12.09 -18.27 18.41
C VAL A 159 -12.13 -18.76 19.86
N LYS A 160 -11.47 -18.04 20.79
CA LYS A 160 -11.52 -18.36 22.22
C LYS A 160 -12.92 -18.26 22.82
N GLU A 161 -13.78 -17.40 22.29
CA GLU A 161 -15.16 -17.19 22.72
C GLU A 161 -16.17 -18.11 21.99
N GLY A 162 -15.69 -19.11 21.25
CA GLY A 162 -16.54 -20.12 20.60
C GLY A 162 -16.65 -19.99 19.08
N GLY A 163 -15.89 -19.07 18.46
CA GLY A 163 -15.72 -19.00 17.00
C GLY A 163 -16.83 -18.28 16.22
N ASN A 164 -17.94 -17.91 16.87
CA ASN A 164 -19.02 -17.16 16.24
C ASN A 164 -18.72 -15.66 16.25
N PHE A 165 -18.95 -14.97 15.13
CA PHE A 165 -18.77 -13.51 15.09
C PHE A 165 -19.84 -12.79 15.93
N PRO A 166 -19.46 -11.75 16.69
CA PRO A 166 -20.42 -10.84 17.28
C PRO A 166 -21.25 -10.15 16.18
N LYS A 167 -22.56 -10.07 16.37
CA LYS A 167 -23.50 -9.62 15.33
C LYS A 167 -23.86 -8.14 15.39
N THR A 168 -23.57 -7.47 16.51
CA THR A 168 -23.97 -6.08 16.73
C THR A 168 -22.77 -5.16 16.81
N VAL A 169 -22.94 -3.88 16.42
CA VAL A 169 -21.89 -2.86 16.57
C VAL A 169 -21.34 -2.79 18.00
N SER A 170 -22.21 -2.86 19.02
CA SER A 170 -21.84 -2.77 20.43
C SER A 170 -20.92 -3.91 20.89
N THR A 171 -21.08 -5.11 20.33
CA THR A 171 -20.29 -6.28 20.68
C THR A 171 -19.03 -6.40 19.80
N LEU A 172 -19.14 -6.08 18.51
CA LEU A 172 -18.00 -6.00 17.58
C LEU A 172 -16.93 -5.02 18.05
N ARG A 173 -17.32 -3.87 18.59
CA ARG A 173 -16.38 -2.85 19.14
C ARG A 173 -15.55 -3.34 20.34
N GLN A 174 -15.90 -4.48 20.93
CA GLN A 174 -15.13 -5.07 22.02
C GLN A 174 -13.96 -5.93 21.50
N ILE A 175 -13.89 -6.19 20.19
CA ILE A 175 -12.81 -6.96 19.57
C ILE A 175 -11.62 -6.01 19.29
N PRO A 176 -10.38 -6.41 19.64
CA PRO A 176 -9.18 -5.60 19.38
C PRO A 176 -9.08 -5.13 17.92
N GLY A 177 -8.85 -3.82 17.75
CA GLY A 177 -8.71 -3.19 16.43
C GLY A 177 -10.00 -2.95 15.66
N ILE A 178 -11.18 -3.37 16.16
CA ILE A 178 -12.46 -3.04 15.56
C ILE A 178 -12.96 -1.71 16.12
N GLY A 179 -12.82 -0.65 15.32
CA GLY A 179 -13.40 0.67 15.60
C GLY A 179 -14.86 0.80 15.15
N GLU A 180 -15.44 1.98 15.37
CA GLU A 180 -16.84 2.29 15.03
C GLU A 180 -17.17 2.04 13.55
N TYR A 181 -16.29 2.49 12.64
CA TYR A 181 -16.41 2.22 11.20
C TYR A 181 -16.45 0.72 10.87
N THR A 182 -15.43 -0.04 11.32
CA THR A 182 -15.31 -1.47 10.99
C THR A 182 -16.44 -2.28 11.61
N ALA A 183 -16.89 -1.92 12.82
CA ALA A 183 -18.04 -2.54 13.46
C ALA A 183 -19.32 -2.31 12.64
N GLY A 184 -19.58 -1.07 12.21
CA GLY A 184 -20.74 -0.75 11.36
C GLY A 184 -20.68 -1.48 10.01
N ALA A 185 -19.49 -1.58 9.41
CA ALA A 185 -19.33 -2.26 8.12
C ALA A 185 -19.62 -3.76 8.23
N ILE A 186 -19.04 -4.46 9.22
CA ILE A 186 -19.32 -5.88 9.46
C ILE A 186 -20.80 -6.08 9.80
N ALA A 187 -21.33 -5.30 10.73
CA ALA A 187 -22.72 -5.44 11.20
C ALA A 187 -23.74 -5.24 10.08
N SER A 188 -23.57 -4.19 9.26
CA SER A 188 -24.49 -3.91 8.16
C SER A 188 -24.32 -4.87 6.98
N ILE A 189 -23.08 -5.20 6.57
CA ILE A 189 -22.82 -6.00 5.37
C ILE A 189 -23.04 -7.50 5.61
N ALA A 190 -22.64 -8.02 6.77
CA ALA A 190 -22.72 -9.46 7.05
C ALA A 190 -23.97 -9.82 7.87
N PHE A 191 -24.42 -8.93 8.76
CA PHE A 191 -25.51 -9.23 9.70
C PHE A 191 -26.79 -8.42 9.48
N GLN A 192 -26.84 -7.57 8.44
CA GLN A 192 -27.98 -6.73 8.09
C GLN A 192 -28.46 -5.83 9.24
N GLU A 193 -27.56 -5.44 10.16
CA GLU A 193 -27.88 -4.44 11.18
C GLU A 193 -28.01 -3.07 10.51
N ALA A 194 -29.14 -2.37 10.74
CA ALA A 194 -29.41 -1.05 10.18
C ALA A 194 -28.61 0.05 10.87
N VAL A 195 -27.30 0.07 10.63
CA VAL A 195 -26.34 1.01 11.22
C VAL A 195 -25.52 1.71 10.14
N PRO A 196 -25.18 2.99 10.32
CA PRO A 196 -24.38 3.72 9.35
C PRO A 196 -22.91 3.29 9.35
N VAL A 197 -22.24 3.59 8.25
CA VAL A 197 -20.79 3.49 8.10
C VAL A 197 -20.27 4.83 7.57
N VAL A 198 -19.26 5.40 8.24
CA VAL A 198 -18.73 6.72 7.88
C VAL A 198 -17.21 6.67 7.69
N ASP A 199 -16.77 6.75 6.43
CA ASP A 199 -15.37 6.95 6.03
C ASP A 199 -15.16 8.33 5.37
N GLY A 200 -13.96 8.55 4.83
CA GLY A 200 -13.65 9.79 4.09
C GLY A 200 -14.46 9.96 2.80
N ASN A 201 -14.98 8.88 2.20
CA ASN A 201 -15.84 8.95 1.02
C ASN A 201 -17.26 9.38 1.41
N VAL A 202 -17.82 8.75 2.43
CA VAL A 202 -19.14 9.08 3.01
C VAL A 202 -19.17 10.50 3.56
N ILE A 203 -18.15 10.89 4.33
CA ILE A 203 -18.01 12.28 4.83
C ILE A 203 -18.08 13.26 3.67
N ARG A 204 -17.34 13.02 2.58
CA ARG A 204 -17.32 13.93 1.43
C ARG A 204 -18.66 13.96 0.70
N ALA A 205 -19.29 12.82 0.50
CA ALA A 205 -20.61 12.73 -0.14
C ALA A 205 -21.66 13.48 0.68
N ILE A 206 -21.77 13.22 1.98
CA ILE A 206 -22.74 13.87 2.87
C ILE A 206 -22.44 15.37 3.01
N ALA A 207 -21.17 15.75 3.13
CA ALA A 207 -20.78 17.17 3.19
C ALA A 207 -21.26 17.94 1.96
N ARG A 208 -21.19 17.34 0.77
CA ARG A 208 -21.69 17.96 -0.47
C ARG A 208 -23.21 17.93 -0.56
N LEU A 209 -23.84 16.81 -0.16
CA LEU A 209 -25.30 16.69 -0.13
C LEU A 209 -25.95 17.78 0.74
N LYS A 210 -25.36 18.07 1.90
CA LYS A 210 -25.89 19.06 2.86
C LYS A 210 -25.08 20.35 2.96
N ALA A 211 -24.19 20.62 2.00
CA ALA A 211 -23.32 21.81 1.96
C ALA A 211 -22.64 22.12 3.31
N VAL A 212 -22.07 21.09 3.96
CA VAL A 212 -21.36 21.23 5.25
C VAL A 212 -19.90 21.63 4.99
N SER A 213 -19.58 22.91 5.19
CA SER A 213 -18.26 23.51 4.93
C SER A 213 -17.33 23.52 6.16
N THR A 214 -17.59 22.71 7.18
CA THR A 214 -16.73 22.67 8.37
C THR A 214 -15.56 21.71 8.20
N ASN A 215 -14.54 21.83 9.07
CA ASN A 215 -13.42 20.91 9.08
C ASN A 215 -13.93 19.48 9.41
N PRO A 216 -13.75 18.51 8.49
CA PRO A 216 -14.30 17.17 8.64
C PRO A 216 -13.59 16.32 9.71
N LYS A 217 -12.53 16.85 10.34
CA LYS A 217 -11.81 16.19 11.44
C LYS A 217 -12.26 16.64 12.83
N ASP A 218 -13.07 17.68 12.92
CA ASP A 218 -13.56 18.16 14.21
C ASP A 218 -14.57 17.15 14.80
N SER A 219 -14.47 16.89 16.09
CA SER A 219 -15.28 15.86 16.76
C SER A 219 -16.79 16.11 16.64
N VAL A 220 -17.21 17.37 16.71
CA VAL A 220 -18.62 17.78 16.53
C VAL A 220 -19.07 17.52 15.10
N THR A 221 -18.26 17.90 14.12
CA THR A 221 -18.53 17.68 12.69
C THR A 221 -18.63 16.19 12.36
N ILE A 222 -17.71 15.36 12.88
CA ILE A 222 -17.75 13.91 12.70
C ILE A 222 -19.04 13.33 13.27
N LYS A 223 -19.45 13.72 14.49
CA LYS A 223 -20.72 13.27 15.08
C LYS A 223 -21.93 13.67 14.22
N ARG A 224 -21.90 14.85 13.61
CA ARG A 224 -22.94 15.29 12.65
C ARG A 224 -22.99 14.38 11.42
N PHE A 225 -21.85 14.01 10.84
CA PHE A 225 -21.83 13.07 9.71
C PHE A 225 -22.36 11.68 10.09
N TRP A 226 -22.04 11.18 11.28
CA TRP A 226 -22.65 9.94 11.80
C TRP A 226 -24.17 10.05 11.97
N LYS A 227 -24.68 11.17 12.52
CA LYS A 227 -26.12 11.42 12.65
C LYS A 227 -26.83 11.47 11.29
N LEU A 228 -26.21 12.10 10.29
CA LEU A 228 -26.74 12.20 8.93
C LEU A 228 -26.71 10.84 8.21
N ALA A 229 -25.61 10.10 8.32
CA ALA A 229 -25.52 8.75 7.76
C ALA A 229 -26.55 7.80 8.40
N ALA A 230 -26.81 7.92 9.71
CA ALA A 230 -27.82 7.13 10.42
C ALA A 230 -29.25 7.40 9.91
N GLN A 231 -29.55 8.62 9.48
CA GLN A 231 -30.85 8.93 8.85
C GLN A 231 -30.98 8.27 7.48
N LEU A 232 -29.88 8.22 6.74
CA LEU A 232 -29.87 7.74 5.37
C LEU A 232 -29.84 6.21 5.24
N VAL A 233 -29.21 5.49 6.17
CA VAL A 233 -29.05 4.03 6.07
C VAL A 233 -30.39 3.35 5.80
N ASP A 234 -30.43 2.52 4.76
CA ASP A 234 -31.65 1.80 4.38
C ASP A 234 -31.94 0.69 5.42
N PRO A 235 -33.16 0.59 5.96
CA PRO A 235 -33.48 -0.41 6.98
C PRO A 235 -33.60 -1.83 6.43
N LEU A 236 -33.75 -2.02 5.11
CA LEU A 236 -33.91 -3.33 4.47
C LEU A 236 -32.60 -3.84 3.85
N ARG A 237 -31.77 -2.93 3.33
CA ARG A 237 -30.49 -3.21 2.66
C ARG A 237 -29.35 -2.35 3.25
N PRO A 238 -29.11 -2.35 4.57
CA PRO A 238 -28.14 -1.45 5.18
C PRO A 238 -26.71 -1.67 4.68
N GLY A 239 -26.32 -2.92 4.45
CA GLY A 239 -25.02 -3.28 3.90
C GLY A 239 -24.79 -2.72 2.50
N ASP A 240 -25.76 -2.90 1.60
CA ASP A 240 -25.68 -2.38 0.24
C ASP A 240 -25.73 -0.86 0.23
N PHE A 241 -26.58 -0.24 1.05
CA PHE A 241 -26.67 1.21 1.14
C PHE A 241 -25.34 1.84 1.59
N ASN A 242 -24.73 1.30 2.65
CA ASN A 242 -23.42 1.77 3.12
C ASN A 242 -22.36 1.62 2.02
N GLN A 243 -22.33 0.47 1.35
CA GLN A 243 -21.40 0.24 0.24
C GLN A 243 -21.68 1.16 -0.95
N ALA A 244 -22.93 1.45 -1.27
CA ALA A 244 -23.33 2.36 -2.34
C ALA A 244 -22.86 3.79 -2.06
N LEU A 245 -22.99 4.26 -0.81
CA LEU A 245 -22.53 5.59 -0.43
C LEU A 245 -21.00 5.71 -0.47
N MET A 246 -20.29 4.66 -0.04
CA MET A 246 -18.83 4.56 -0.20
C MET A 246 -18.42 4.52 -1.68
N GLU A 247 -19.13 3.73 -2.50
CA GLU A 247 -18.90 3.58 -3.93
C GLU A 247 -19.08 4.93 -4.64
N LEU A 248 -20.19 5.62 -4.39
CA LEU A 248 -20.50 6.95 -4.90
C LEU A 248 -19.36 7.92 -4.63
N GLY A 249 -18.89 7.99 -3.39
CA GLY A 249 -17.74 8.83 -3.04
C GLY A 249 -16.48 8.42 -3.80
N SER A 250 -16.23 7.13 -3.97
CA SER A 250 -15.01 6.63 -4.59
C SER A 250 -14.97 6.78 -6.13
N THR A 251 -16.12 6.74 -6.81
CA THR A 251 -16.17 6.68 -8.29
C THR A 251 -16.74 7.95 -8.95
N LEU A 252 -17.73 8.61 -8.34
CA LEU A 252 -18.41 9.77 -8.93
C LEU A 252 -18.15 11.05 -8.13
N CYS A 253 -18.44 11.04 -6.84
CA CYS A 253 -18.26 12.17 -5.94
C CYS A 253 -16.81 12.23 -5.44
N THR A 254 -15.85 12.28 -6.36
CA THR A 254 -14.41 12.23 -6.11
C THR A 254 -13.86 13.53 -5.48
N PRO A 255 -12.67 13.52 -4.87
CA PRO A 255 -12.08 14.72 -4.25
C PRO A 255 -11.90 15.88 -5.23
N SER A 256 -11.54 15.58 -6.48
CA SER A 256 -11.31 16.53 -7.57
C SER A 256 -12.07 16.09 -8.81
N ASN A 257 -12.71 17.02 -9.51
CA ASN A 257 -13.51 16.77 -10.71
C ASN A 257 -14.65 15.74 -10.47
N PRO A 258 -15.59 16.00 -9.54
CA PRO A 258 -16.70 15.10 -9.31
C PRO A 258 -17.60 14.99 -10.56
N GLY A 259 -18.04 13.77 -10.88
CA GLY A 259 -18.96 13.47 -11.97
C GLY A 259 -20.41 13.85 -11.64
N CYS A 260 -20.67 15.12 -11.35
CA CYS A 260 -21.98 15.60 -10.87
C CYS A 260 -23.11 15.37 -11.88
N SER A 261 -22.81 15.37 -13.18
CA SER A 261 -23.81 15.16 -14.26
C SER A 261 -24.34 13.73 -14.31
N SER A 262 -23.55 12.73 -13.90
CA SER A 262 -23.92 11.32 -13.84
C SER A 262 -24.21 10.83 -12.42
N CYS A 263 -24.22 11.73 -11.44
CA CYS A 263 -24.45 11.38 -10.05
C CYS A 263 -25.95 11.06 -9.82
N PRO A 264 -26.30 9.87 -9.30
CA PRO A 264 -27.69 9.43 -9.15
C PRO A 264 -28.47 10.26 -8.12
N VAL A 265 -27.75 10.91 -7.20
CA VAL A 265 -28.32 11.72 -6.11
C VAL A 265 -28.05 13.22 -6.32
N SER A 266 -27.77 13.62 -7.56
CA SER A 266 -27.44 15.02 -7.90
C SER A 266 -28.60 15.99 -7.61
N GLU A 267 -29.86 15.55 -7.72
CA GLU A 267 -31.03 16.38 -7.41
C GLU A 267 -31.11 16.78 -5.93
N PHE A 268 -30.56 15.95 -5.03
CA PHE A 268 -30.54 16.21 -3.59
C PHE A 268 -29.29 16.98 -3.12
N CYS A 269 -28.37 17.32 -4.04
CA CYS A 269 -27.07 17.85 -3.67
C CYS A 269 -27.11 19.38 -3.48
N SER A 270 -27.14 19.84 -2.23
CA SER A 270 -27.13 21.27 -1.91
C SER A 270 -25.89 21.98 -2.44
N ALA A 271 -24.69 21.39 -2.34
CA ALA A 271 -23.47 22.00 -2.88
C ALA A 271 -23.53 22.16 -4.42
N LEU A 272 -24.14 21.22 -5.13
CA LEU A 272 -24.33 21.33 -6.58
C LEU A 272 -25.34 22.44 -6.90
N SER A 273 -26.45 22.50 -6.16
CA SER A 273 -27.44 23.58 -6.32
C SER A 273 -26.82 24.96 -6.10
N LEU A 274 -26.01 25.12 -5.05
CA LEU A 274 -25.30 26.36 -4.77
C LEU A 274 -24.32 26.72 -5.89
N SER A 275 -23.52 25.77 -6.36
CA SER A 275 -22.56 26.03 -7.48
C SER A 275 -23.23 26.41 -8.80
N LYS A 276 -24.50 26.02 -9.01
CA LYS A 276 -25.28 26.42 -10.20
C LYS A 276 -25.85 27.84 -10.05
N GLN A 277 -26.07 28.30 -8.82
CA GLN A 277 -26.61 29.62 -8.51
C GLN A 277 -25.50 30.68 -8.40
N ASP A 278 -24.33 30.30 -7.89
CA ASP A 278 -23.19 31.19 -7.69
C ASP A 278 -21.91 30.55 -8.25
N SER A 279 -21.36 31.17 -9.31
CA SER A 279 -20.13 30.69 -9.97
C SER A 279 -18.88 30.79 -9.10
N SER A 280 -18.93 31.51 -7.97
CA SER A 280 -17.82 31.59 -7.00
C SER A 280 -17.75 30.38 -6.05
N VAL A 281 -18.82 29.57 -5.99
CA VAL A 281 -18.91 28.38 -5.14
C VAL A 281 -18.74 27.13 -5.97
N SER A 282 -17.85 26.23 -5.55
CA SER A 282 -17.66 24.92 -6.15
C SER A 282 -18.15 23.81 -5.24
N VAL A 283 -18.64 22.71 -5.82
CA VAL A 283 -18.94 21.46 -5.09
C VAL A 283 -17.70 20.96 -4.34
N THR A 284 -16.49 21.27 -4.82
CA THR A 284 -15.23 20.86 -4.19
C THR A 284 -14.87 21.65 -2.93
N ASP A 285 -15.61 22.73 -2.62
CA ASP A 285 -15.40 23.53 -1.40
C ASP A 285 -15.93 22.80 -0.16
N TYR A 286 -16.70 21.72 -0.37
CA TYR A 286 -17.31 20.90 0.65
C TYR A 286 -16.73 19.46 0.65
N PRO A 287 -16.24 18.95 1.80
CA PRO A 287 -15.95 19.69 3.02
C PRO A 287 -14.67 20.52 2.87
N VAL A 288 -14.42 21.44 3.80
CA VAL A 288 -13.20 22.26 3.76
C VAL A 288 -11.94 21.39 3.83
N LYS A 289 -10.99 21.71 2.94
CA LYS A 289 -9.72 21.01 2.85
C LYS A 289 -8.86 21.28 4.08
N VAL A 290 -8.55 20.22 4.82
CA VAL A 290 -7.66 20.31 5.99
C VAL A 290 -6.21 20.39 5.57
N ILE A 291 -5.50 21.42 6.03
CA ILE A 291 -4.05 21.56 5.86
C ILE A 291 -3.36 20.42 6.63
N LYS A 292 -2.51 19.65 5.94
CA LYS A 292 -1.76 18.57 6.58
C LYS A 292 -0.59 19.14 7.36
N ALA A 293 -0.34 18.61 8.55
CA ALA A 293 0.86 18.91 9.32
C ALA A 293 2.12 18.53 8.52
N LYS A 294 3.20 19.31 8.68
CA LYS A 294 4.49 18.99 8.07
C LYS A 294 5.03 17.69 8.68
N GLN A 295 5.63 16.86 7.83
CA GLN A 295 6.27 15.62 8.26
C GLN A 295 7.55 15.95 9.03
N ARG A 296 7.86 15.18 10.08
CA ARG A 296 9.17 15.26 10.74
C ARG A 296 10.24 14.64 9.85
N HIS A 297 11.47 15.14 9.93
CA HIS A 297 12.61 14.61 9.16
C HIS A 297 13.49 13.78 10.09
N ASP A 298 13.59 12.49 9.81
CA ASP A 298 14.39 11.55 10.60
C ASP A 298 15.54 11.01 9.73
N PHE A 299 16.64 10.60 10.35
CA PHE A 299 17.83 10.08 9.67
C PHE A 299 18.22 8.71 10.26
N SER A 300 18.70 7.80 9.41
CA SER A 300 19.17 6.48 9.87
C SER A 300 20.33 5.96 9.05
N ALA A 301 21.33 5.39 9.72
CA ALA A 301 22.39 4.60 9.10
C ALA A 301 21.97 3.12 9.10
N VAL A 302 22.01 2.48 7.93
CA VAL A 302 21.68 1.07 7.71
C VAL A 302 22.93 0.34 7.27
N CYS A 303 23.26 -0.75 7.96
CA CYS A 303 24.41 -1.60 7.66
C CYS A 303 23.92 -2.96 7.18
N VAL A 304 24.12 -3.26 5.90
CA VAL A 304 23.89 -4.59 5.33
C VAL A 304 25.10 -5.44 5.68
N VAL A 305 24.92 -6.40 6.60
CA VAL A 305 26.01 -7.29 7.02
C VAL A 305 25.90 -8.61 6.27
N GLU A 306 26.89 -8.91 5.45
CA GLU A 306 27.05 -10.17 4.72
C GLU A 306 28.17 -11.00 5.36
N LEU A 307 27.87 -12.22 5.77
CA LEU A 307 28.81 -13.18 6.32
C LEU A 307 29.21 -14.17 5.23
N LEU A 308 30.52 -14.27 4.97
CA LEU A 308 31.06 -15.31 4.11
C LEU A 308 31.23 -16.61 4.91
N GLY A 309 30.61 -17.69 4.44
CA GLY A 309 30.73 -19.02 5.05
C GLY A 309 32.18 -19.50 5.10
N SER A 310 32.58 -20.09 6.24
CA SER A 310 33.91 -20.67 6.44
C SER A 310 33.91 -22.18 6.27
N GLU A 311 33.51 -22.76 5.13
CA GLU A 311 33.76 -24.19 4.89
C GLU A 311 33.75 -24.54 3.39
N ARG A 312 34.79 -25.25 2.95
CA ARG A 312 34.80 -26.00 1.68
C ARG A 312 33.92 -27.24 1.91
N MET A 313 32.70 -27.24 1.39
CA MET A 313 31.86 -28.44 1.35
C MET A 313 32.37 -29.37 0.23
N LEU A 314 32.46 -30.67 0.54
CA LEU A 314 32.89 -31.75 -0.35
C LEU A 314 31.89 -32.06 -1.48
N ASP A 315 30.76 -31.36 -1.55
CA ASP A 315 29.74 -31.50 -2.60
C ASP A 315 29.40 -30.13 -3.19
N GLY A 316 30.15 -29.71 -4.22
CA GLY A 316 29.78 -28.88 -5.39
C GLY A 316 28.88 -27.62 -5.30
N ASN A 317 28.25 -27.29 -4.17
CA ASN A 317 27.37 -26.13 -4.02
C ASN A 317 28.15 -24.96 -3.43
N LEU A 318 28.22 -23.88 -4.21
CA LEU A 318 28.94 -22.66 -3.89
C LEU A 318 28.62 -22.17 -2.47
N SER A 319 29.66 -21.72 -1.76
CA SER A 319 29.60 -21.04 -0.47
C SER A 319 28.48 -19.99 -0.46
N SER A 320 27.35 -20.28 0.19
CA SER A 320 26.24 -19.34 0.27
C SER A 320 26.59 -18.25 1.28
N SER A 321 26.67 -17.00 0.84
CA SER A 321 26.74 -15.88 1.77
C SER A 321 25.42 -15.72 2.52
N GLU A 322 25.51 -15.34 3.79
CA GLU A 322 24.36 -15.12 4.66
C GLU A 322 24.28 -13.65 5.07
N PHE A 323 23.07 -13.11 5.13
CA PHE A 323 22.80 -11.74 5.56
C PHE A 323 22.21 -11.72 6.95
N ILE A 324 22.63 -10.77 7.79
CA ILE A 324 22.07 -10.59 9.12
C ILE A 324 20.87 -9.66 9.07
N LEU A 325 19.74 -10.12 9.61
CA LEU A 325 18.57 -9.30 9.90
C LEU A 325 18.34 -9.21 11.41
N VAL A 326 17.81 -8.09 11.86
CA VAL A 326 17.38 -7.84 13.24
C VAL A 326 15.88 -7.63 13.31
N LYS A 327 15.24 -8.14 14.36
CA LYS A 327 13.82 -7.92 14.62
C LYS A 327 13.66 -6.60 15.37
N ARG A 328 12.83 -5.70 14.85
CA ARG A 328 12.48 -4.46 15.55
C ARG A 328 11.70 -4.78 16.84
N PRO A 329 11.74 -3.90 17.85
CA PRO A 329 10.92 -4.03 19.05
C PRO A 329 9.44 -4.25 18.73
N ASP A 330 8.68 -4.88 19.63
CA ASP A 330 7.25 -5.15 19.44
C ASP A 330 6.36 -3.89 19.55
N GLU A 331 6.97 -2.73 19.78
CA GLU A 331 6.31 -1.43 19.84
C GLU A 331 7.01 -0.38 18.95
N GLY A 332 6.29 0.71 18.65
CA GLY A 332 6.80 1.81 17.85
C GLY A 332 6.71 1.61 16.33
N LEU A 333 7.58 2.29 15.59
CA LEU A 333 7.59 2.29 14.14
C LEU A 333 8.01 0.91 13.60
N LEU A 334 7.19 0.33 12.71
CA LEU A 334 7.45 -0.98 12.08
C LEU A 334 7.66 -2.11 13.10
N ALA A 335 6.91 -2.06 14.21
CA ALA A 335 6.99 -2.99 15.32
C ALA A 335 7.00 -4.48 14.89
N GLY A 336 7.93 -5.26 15.43
CA GLY A 336 8.05 -6.71 15.22
C GLY A 336 8.51 -7.14 13.83
N LEU A 337 8.86 -6.21 12.92
CA LEU A 337 9.32 -6.52 11.56
C LEU A 337 10.84 -6.72 11.50
N TRP A 338 11.28 -7.48 10.51
CA TRP A 338 12.69 -7.71 10.22
C TRP A 338 13.28 -6.58 9.37
N GLU A 339 14.49 -6.16 9.72
CA GLU A 339 15.27 -5.16 8.99
C GLU A 339 16.77 -5.47 9.03
N PHE A 340 17.54 -4.79 8.17
CA PHE A 340 18.99 -4.76 8.34
C PHE A 340 19.37 -3.95 9.59
N PRO A 341 20.49 -4.27 10.27
CA PRO A 341 21.03 -3.46 11.35
C PRO A 341 20.96 -1.97 11.06
N SER A 342 20.24 -1.22 11.90
CA SER A 342 20.00 0.21 11.69
C SER A 342 20.16 1.02 12.97
N VAL A 343 20.64 2.26 12.81
CA VAL A 343 20.84 3.21 13.92
C VAL A 343 20.19 4.54 13.54
N SER A 344 19.43 5.13 14.46
CA SER A 344 18.88 6.47 14.31
C SER A 344 19.96 7.54 14.49
N LEU A 345 19.90 8.59 13.69
CA LEU A 345 20.84 9.72 13.72
C LEU A 345 20.08 11.02 14.01
N ASP A 346 20.73 11.95 14.71
CA ASP A 346 20.14 13.25 15.08
C ASP A 346 20.10 14.25 13.91
N GLY A 347 20.75 13.93 12.78
CA GLY A 347 20.82 14.81 11.61
C GLY A 347 21.56 14.16 10.44
N GLU A 348 21.91 14.98 9.46
CA GLU A 348 22.86 14.57 8.44
C GLU A 348 24.24 14.39 9.07
N THR A 349 24.90 13.28 8.77
CA THR A 349 26.15 12.89 9.40
C THR A 349 27.07 12.34 8.32
N ASP A 350 28.38 12.56 8.45
CA ASP A 350 29.36 12.06 7.48
C ASP A 350 29.51 10.52 7.52
N SER A 351 30.25 9.95 6.57
CA SER A 351 30.41 8.50 6.47
C SER A 351 31.16 7.90 7.67
N LEU A 352 32.12 8.62 8.26
CA LEU A 352 32.94 8.10 9.34
C LEU A 352 32.13 7.95 10.63
N ASP A 353 31.33 8.95 10.98
CA ASP A 353 30.51 8.93 12.18
C ASP A 353 29.33 7.96 12.03
N ARG A 354 28.75 7.83 10.84
CA ARG A 354 27.77 6.75 10.54
C ARG A 354 28.38 5.37 10.79
N ARG A 355 29.61 5.13 10.33
CA ARG A 355 30.33 3.86 10.53
C ARG A 355 30.64 3.57 12.00
N LYS A 356 31.03 4.59 12.78
CA LYS A 356 31.23 4.43 14.23
C LYS A 356 29.93 4.01 14.92
N ALA A 357 28.81 4.64 14.56
CA ALA A 357 27.50 4.33 15.11
C ALA A 357 27.06 2.89 14.76
N THR A 358 27.21 2.46 13.51
CA THR A 358 26.89 1.09 13.09
C THR A 358 27.81 0.06 13.74
N ASP A 359 29.12 0.32 13.83
CA ASP A 359 30.08 -0.55 14.52
C ASP A 359 29.72 -0.74 16.00
N GLN A 360 29.32 0.35 16.68
CA GLN A 360 28.87 0.31 18.07
C GLN A 360 27.57 -0.49 18.23
N PHE A 361 26.64 -0.36 17.29
CA PHE A 361 25.40 -1.15 17.28
C PHE A 361 25.68 -2.65 17.09
N LEU A 362 26.50 -3.01 16.10
CA LEU A 362 26.89 -4.40 15.85
C LEU A 362 27.60 -5.02 17.07
N LYS A 363 28.46 -4.26 17.75
CA LYS A 363 29.13 -4.71 18.97
C LYS A 363 28.20 -4.85 20.17
N SER A 364 27.30 -3.89 20.40
CA SER A 364 26.44 -3.86 21.58
C SER A 364 25.27 -4.84 21.50
N ILE A 365 24.58 -4.87 20.34
CA ILE A 365 23.36 -5.65 20.11
C ILE A 365 23.68 -7.04 19.58
N LEU A 366 24.54 -7.14 18.56
CA LEU A 366 24.85 -8.44 17.92
C LEU A 366 26.08 -9.13 18.49
N LYS A 367 26.80 -8.48 19.42
CA LYS A 367 28.08 -8.98 19.98
C LYS A 367 29.16 -9.25 18.92
N ILE A 368 29.06 -8.62 17.76
CA ILE A 368 30.05 -8.70 16.68
C ILE A 368 31.05 -7.57 16.88
N ASP A 369 32.22 -7.88 17.45
CA ASP A 369 33.34 -6.94 17.47
C ASP A 369 34.12 -7.08 16.16
N ILE A 370 33.84 -6.18 15.20
CA ILE A 370 34.39 -6.21 13.84
C ILE A 370 35.92 -6.21 13.84
N LYS A 371 36.57 -5.50 14.79
CA LYS A 371 38.03 -5.39 14.84
C LYS A 371 38.69 -6.65 15.37
N LYS A 372 38.05 -7.30 16.37
CA LYS A 372 38.63 -8.46 17.05
C LYS A 372 38.20 -9.80 16.46
N SER A 373 36.94 -9.92 16.06
CA SER A 373 36.27 -11.21 15.78
C SER A 373 36.11 -11.50 14.29
N CYS A 374 36.37 -10.52 13.43
CA CYS A 374 36.13 -10.61 11.98
C CYS A 374 37.34 -10.11 11.18
N ASN A 375 37.46 -10.60 9.96
CA ASN A 375 38.18 -9.96 8.85
C ASN A 375 37.15 -9.18 8.03
N ILE A 376 37.37 -7.88 7.84
CA ILE A 376 36.56 -7.09 6.92
C ILE A 376 37.05 -7.41 5.51
N VAL A 377 36.21 -8.06 4.71
CA VAL A 377 36.49 -8.37 3.30
C VAL A 377 36.17 -7.16 2.44
N LEU A 378 35.05 -6.50 2.72
CA LEU A 378 34.59 -5.33 2.00
C LEU A 378 33.79 -4.42 2.94
N ARG A 379 33.97 -3.11 2.79
CA ARG A 379 33.06 -2.12 3.35
C ARG A 379 32.83 -0.99 2.36
N GLU A 380 31.61 -0.84 1.88
CA GLU A 380 31.25 0.06 0.77
C GLU A 380 30.01 0.89 1.13
N ASP A 381 29.98 2.15 0.69
CA ASP A 381 28.78 2.99 0.80
C ASP A 381 27.87 2.72 -0.42
N LEU A 382 26.67 2.19 -0.20
CA LEU A 382 25.66 1.92 -1.23
C LEU A 382 24.77 3.15 -1.52
N GLY A 383 25.12 4.29 -0.92
CA GLY A 383 24.43 5.56 -1.04
C GLY A 383 23.20 5.67 -0.15
N GLU A 384 22.44 6.73 -0.38
CA GLU A 384 21.29 7.11 0.44
C GLU A 384 19.99 7.18 -0.38
N PHE A 385 18.85 7.01 0.30
CA PHE A 385 17.52 7.26 -0.25
C PHE A 385 16.53 7.72 0.82
N VAL A 386 15.40 8.29 0.39
CA VAL A 386 14.33 8.74 1.29
C VAL A 386 13.17 7.76 1.26
N HIS A 387 12.69 7.39 2.45
CA HIS A 387 11.49 6.61 2.67
C HIS A 387 10.43 7.47 3.38
N ILE A 388 9.23 7.55 2.80
CA ILE A 388 8.17 8.45 3.27
C ILE A 388 7.08 7.64 3.98
N PHE A 389 6.85 7.99 5.24
CA PHE A 389 5.68 7.62 6.03
C PHE A 389 4.72 8.79 6.14
N SER A 390 3.47 8.56 6.52
CA SER A 390 2.47 9.64 6.65
C SER A 390 2.89 10.78 7.60
N HIS A 391 3.70 10.49 8.62
CA HIS A 391 4.17 11.45 9.63
C HIS A 391 5.69 11.67 9.63
N ILE A 392 6.46 10.90 8.84
CA ILE A 392 7.94 10.90 8.86
C ILE A 392 8.49 10.89 7.45
N ARG A 393 9.47 11.73 7.18
CA ARG A 393 10.35 11.64 6.02
C ARG A 393 11.70 11.10 6.49
N LEU A 394 11.95 9.81 6.32
CA LEU A 394 13.15 9.11 6.81
C LEU A 394 14.21 9.07 5.72
N LYS A 395 15.38 9.68 5.94
CA LYS A 395 16.55 9.57 5.08
C LYS A 395 17.42 8.41 5.57
N LEU A 396 17.64 7.41 4.71
CA LEU A 396 18.45 6.24 5.02
C LEU A 396 19.78 6.32 4.28
N TYR A 397 20.88 6.13 5.01
CA TYR A 397 22.24 5.96 4.48
C TYR A 397 22.59 4.48 4.54
N VAL A 398 22.94 3.87 3.42
CA VAL A 398 23.14 2.42 3.35
C VAL A 398 24.61 2.11 3.12
N GLU A 399 25.18 1.26 3.96
CA GLU A 399 26.49 0.64 3.72
C GLU A 399 26.38 -0.88 3.60
N LEU A 400 27.29 -1.48 2.83
CA LEU A 400 27.55 -2.91 2.80
C LEU A 400 28.80 -3.21 3.62
N LEU A 401 28.71 -4.19 4.50
CA LEU A 401 29.81 -4.72 5.31
C LEU A 401 29.89 -6.24 5.12
N VAL A 402 30.90 -6.69 4.38
CA VAL A 402 31.18 -8.11 4.16
C VAL A 402 32.24 -8.56 5.15
N LEU A 403 31.89 -9.55 5.97
CA LEU A 403 32.72 -10.07 7.04
C LEU A 403 33.04 -11.54 6.81
N GLN A 404 34.25 -11.92 7.18
CA GLN A 404 34.65 -13.31 7.36
C GLN A 404 35.03 -13.51 8.83
N MET A 405 34.44 -14.52 9.48
CA MET A 405 34.66 -14.75 10.92
C MET A 405 36.06 -15.32 11.20
N LYS A 406 36.71 -14.85 12.27
CA LYS A 406 38.00 -15.36 12.74
C LYS A 406 37.76 -16.50 13.75
N GLY A 407 37.39 -17.71 13.30
CA GLY A 407 37.20 -18.88 14.16
C GLY A 407 36.16 -19.89 13.65
N ARG A 408 36.02 -21.06 14.30
CA ARG A 408 35.05 -22.11 13.94
C ARG A 408 33.62 -21.56 14.14
N ASN A 409 32.84 -21.60 13.07
CA ASN A 409 31.58 -20.88 12.85
C ASN A 409 30.38 -21.26 13.77
N ASP A 410 30.57 -22.11 14.77
CA ASP A 410 29.46 -22.86 15.36
C ASP A 410 28.71 -22.18 16.52
N ASP A 411 29.31 -21.28 17.30
CA ASP A 411 28.74 -20.91 18.60
C ASP A 411 27.99 -19.56 18.69
N LEU A 412 28.12 -18.66 17.70
CA LEU A 412 27.50 -17.33 17.79
C LEU A 412 25.97 -17.34 17.60
N PHE A 413 25.44 -18.31 16.86
CA PHE A 413 24.01 -18.39 16.54
C PHE A 413 23.33 -19.73 16.89
N LYS A 414 24.08 -20.81 17.18
CA LYS A 414 23.50 -22.13 17.53
C LYS A 414 23.03 -22.25 18.99
N SER A 415 23.41 -21.33 19.88
CA SER A 415 23.06 -21.37 21.31
C SER A 415 21.74 -20.67 21.68
N GLN A 416 21.02 -20.02 20.74
CA GLN A 416 19.73 -19.35 21.02
C GLN A 416 18.52 -20.29 20.88
N GLY A 417 18.67 -21.55 21.27
CA GLY A 417 17.55 -22.41 21.58
C GLY A 417 16.77 -21.87 22.78
N ARG A 418 15.54 -21.38 22.52
CA ARG A 418 14.52 -21.02 23.52
C ARG A 418 14.78 -19.75 24.36
N LYS A 419 14.88 -18.58 23.72
CA LYS A 419 14.33 -17.27 24.19
C LYS A 419 14.66 -16.17 23.17
N THR A 420 13.63 -15.67 22.47
CA THR A 420 13.60 -14.43 21.66
C THR A 420 14.88 -14.07 20.89
N THR A 421 15.10 -14.72 19.74
CA THR A 421 16.14 -14.38 18.76
C THR A 421 15.89 -12.98 18.17
N ALA A 422 16.58 -11.96 18.69
CA ALA A 422 16.52 -10.59 18.17
C ALA A 422 17.22 -10.41 16.80
N CYS A 423 17.92 -11.44 16.32
CA CYS A 423 18.59 -11.46 15.02
C CYS A 423 18.47 -12.84 14.35
N LYS A 424 18.61 -12.89 13.02
CA LYS A 424 18.68 -14.12 12.23
C LYS A 424 19.60 -13.96 11.02
N CYS A 425 20.23 -15.05 10.60
CA CYS A 425 20.96 -15.13 9.33
C CYS A 425 20.04 -15.68 8.24
N VAL A 426 20.08 -15.09 7.05
CA VAL A 426 19.29 -15.51 5.89
C VAL A 426 20.16 -15.51 4.63
N ASN A 427 20.08 -16.57 3.83
CA ASN A 427 20.75 -16.59 2.53
C ASN A 427 20.06 -15.63 1.53
N SER A 428 20.72 -15.37 0.40
CA SER A 428 20.23 -14.46 -0.64
C SER A 428 18.84 -14.85 -1.19
N ASN A 429 18.59 -16.16 -1.39
CA ASN A 429 17.31 -16.64 -1.90
C ASN A 429 16.18 -16.35 -0.91
N ALA A 430 16.37 -16.69 0.37
CA ALA A 430 15.41 -16.40 1.44
C ALA A 430 15.17 -14.90 1.59
N LEU A 431 16.23 -14.09 1.52
CA LEU A 431 16.13 -12.62 1.59
C LEU A 431 15.24 -12.06 0.48
N SER A 432 15.26 -12.66 -0.72
CA SER A 432 14.43 -12.25 -1.86
C SER A 432 12.96 -12.66 -1.74
N SER A 433 12.68 -13.80 -1.10
CA SER A 433 11.32 -14.35 -0.97
C SER A 433 10.58 -13.90 0.29
N MET A 434 11.28 -13.33 1.28
CA MET A 434 10.68 -12.87 2.53
C MET A 434 9.76 -11.66 2.36
N GLY A 435 8.68 -11.62 3.15
CA GLY A 435 7.81 -10.45 3.30
C GLY A 435 8.46 -9.30 4.06
N LEU A 436 9.44 -8.63 3.44
CA LEU A 436 10.18 -7.52 4.02
C LEU A 436 9.51 -6.17 3.76
N THR A 437 9.79 -5.17 4.59
CA THR A 437 9.27 -3.81 4.39
C THR A 437 9.80 -3.19 3.09
N SER A 438 9.08 -2.19 2.56
CA SER A 438 9.48 -1.54 1.31
C SER A 438 10.80 -0.76 1.41
N SER A 439 11.20 -0.29 2.60
CA SER A 439 12.55 0.27 2.81
C SER A 439 13.62 -0.80 2.71
N VAL A 440 13.42 -1.96 3.35
CA VAL A 440 14.37 -3.08 3.31
C VAL A 440 14.50 -3.64 1.89
N ARG A 441 13.39 -3.82 1.17
CA ARG A 441 13.43 -4.26 -0.24
C ARG A 441 14.23 -3.30 -1.13
N LYS A 442 14.09 -1.98 -0.94
CA LYS A 442 14.91 -0.97 -1.65
C LYS A 442 16.39 -1.11 -1.31
N THR A 443 16.73 -1.39 -0.05
CA THR A 443 18.11 -1.67 0.36
C THR A 443 18.66 -2.92 -0.33
N THR A 444 17.88 -4.01 -0.40
CA THR A 444 18.27 -5.24 -1.12
C THR A 444 18.45 -4.98 -2.62
N SER A 445 17.61 -4.15 -3.26
CA SER A 445 17.80 -3.76 -4.65
C SER A 445 19.11 -2.99 -4.86
N LYS A 446 19.49 -2.10 -3.94
CA LYS A 446 20.78 -1.38 -4.00
C LYS A 446 21.97 -2.33 -3.87
N LEU A 447 21.88 -3.33 -3.00
CA LEU A 447 22.88 -4.38 -2.86
C LEU A 447 23.08 -5.12 -4.20
N ALA A 448 21.99 -5.56 -4.82
CA ALA A 448 22.04 -6.29 -6.09
C ALA A 448 22.70 -5.49 -7.23
N ILE A 449 22.49 -4.17 -7.27
CA ILE A 449 23.13 -3.28 -8.26
C ILE A 449 24.64 -3.19 -8.04
N SER A 450 25.11 -3.05 -6.79
CA SER A 450 26.55 -3.01 -6.49
C SER A 450 27.23 -4.35 -6.82
N SER A 451 26.60 -5.49 -6.50
CA SER A 451 27.13 -6.81 -6.87
C SER A 451 27.24 -6.99 -8.39
N ARG A 452 26.27 -6.52 -9.18
CA ARG A 452 26.32 -6.58 -10.66
C ARG A 452 27.43 -5.72 -11.24
N ASN A 453 27.57 -4.46 -10.78
CA ASN A 453 28.63 -3.57 -11.26
C ASN A 453 30.04 -4.16 -11.07
N LYS A 454 30.24 -5.02 -10.06
CA LYS A 454 31.51 -5.72 -9.84
C LYS A 454 31.72 -6.90 -10.79
N ILE A 455 30.67 -7.66 -11.10
CA ILE A 455 30.74 -8.73 -12.11
C ILE A 455 31.09 -8.12 -13.47
N THR A 456 30.47 -7.00 -13.83
CA THR A 456 30.77 -6.30 -15.09
C THR A 456 32.18 -5.71 -15.13
N CYS A 457 32.68 -5.11 -14.04
CA CYS A 457 34.06 -4.61 -13.98
C CYS A 457 35.12 -5.72 -14.04
N SER A 458 34.89 -6.89 -13.44
CA SER A 458 35.81 -8.03 -13.54
C SER A 458 35.80 -8.66 -14.95
N ALA A 459 34.66 -8.72 -15.62
CA ALA A 459 34.56 -9.24 -16.99
C ALA A 459 35.29 -8.36 -18.03
N VAL A 460 35.45 -7.06 -17.77
CA VAL A 460 36.14 -6.11 -18.68
C VAL A 460 37.67 -6.18 -18.52
N GLN A 461 38.20 -6.79 -17.44
CA GLN A 461 39.64 -6.95 -17.24
C GLN A 461 40.23 -8.25 -17.82
N GLU A 462 39.40 -9.20 -18.28
CA GLU A 462 39.89 -10.50 -18.80
C GLU A 462 39.86 -10.66 -20.33
N SER A 463 39.39 -9.68 -21.10
CA SER A 463 39.44 -9.75 -22.58
C SER A 463 40.45 -8.77 -23.16
N SER A 464 41.72 -9.16 -23.12
CA SER A 464 42.78 -8.60 -23.97
C SER A 464 43.64 -9.73 -24.50
N THR A 465 43.15 -10.43 -25.51
CA THR A 465 44.02 -11.14 -26.47
C THR A 465 43.43 -11.05 -27.86
N THR A 466 44.24 -10.46 -28.73
CA THR A 466 44.13 -10.32 -30.17
C THR A 466 43.93 -11.66 -30.89
N THR A 467 43.02 -11.72 -31.86
CA THR A 467 43.29 -12.41 -33.13
C THR A 467 42.43 -11.82 -34.26
N ALA A 468 43.07 -11.64 -35.41
CA ALA A 468 42.57 -10.97 -36.60
C ALA A 468 42.16 -11.95 -37.69
N ALA A 469 41.37 -11.43 -38.64
CA ALA A 469 41.10 -11.93 -40.00
C ALA A 469 40.19 -13.19 -40.08
N THR A 470 39.27 -13.35 -41.04
CA THR A 470 39.19 -12.93 -42.45
C THR A 470 37.73 -12.74 -42.91
N ALA A 471 37.56 -11.95 -43.97
CA ALA A 471 36.32 -11.72 -44.71
C ALA A 471 36.13 -12.74 -45.86
N GLU A 472 34.89 -12.99 -46.29
CA GLU A 472 34.44 -13.37 -47.65
C GLU A 472 32.89 -13.38 -47.67
N THR A 473 32.19 -12.36 -48.22
CA THR A 473 31.64 -12.15 -49.59
C THR A 473 30.58 -13.14 -50.11
N LYS A 474 29.39 -12.58 -50.43
CA LYS A 474 28.59 -12.68 -51.70
C LYS A 474 27.08 -12.57 -51.41
N GLU A 475 26.43 -11.45 -51.76
CA GLU A 475 25.85 -11.08 -53.07
C GLU A 475 24.46 -11.69 -53.40
N VAL A 476 23.44 -10.83 -53.27
CA VAL A 476 22.38 -10.45 -54.24
C VAL A 476 21.65 -11.53 -55.05
N ASN A 477 20.30 -11.54 -54.97
CA ASN A 477 19.48 -11.46 -56.20
C ASN A 477 18.02 -11.01 -56.00
N ALA A 478 17.53 -10.37 -57.07
CA ALA A 478 16.39 -9.48 -57.15
C ALA A 478 15.03 -10.14 -57.44
N ALA A 479 13.99 -9.33 -57.24
CA ALA A 479 12.57 -9.60 -57.47
C ALA A 479 12.16 -9.72 -58.95
N PRO A 480 10.90 -10.14 -59.19
CA PRO A 480 10.06 -9.46 -60.18
C PRO A 480 8.65 -9.08 -59.66
N LYS A 481 8.12 -7.97 -60.21
CA LYS A 481 6.70 -7.51 -60.22
C LYS A 481 5.84 -8.47 -61.09
N ALA A 482 4.50 -8.55 -61.12
CA ALA A 482 3.35 -7.74 -60.70
C ALA A 482 2.09 -8.65 -60.65
N GLU A 483 1.05 -8.26 -59.91
CA GLU A 483 -0.38 -8.15 -60.33
C GLU A 483 -1.35 -8.19 -59.13
N GLU A 484 -2.26 -7.22 -59.12
CA GLU A 484 -3.32 -7.01 -58.12
C GLU A 484 -4.44 -8.05 -58.26
N ALA A 485 -4.76 -8.73 -57.15
CA ALA A 485 -6.05 -9.37 -56.95
C ALA A 485 -6.51 -9.09 -55.51
N ALA A 486 -7.70 -8.48 -55.39
CA ALA A 486 -8.33 -8.07 -54.14
C ALA A 486 -8.34 -9.20 -53.09
N LYS A 487 -7.71 -8.96 -51.93
CA LYS A 487 -7.74 -9.86 -50.77
C LYS A 487 -8.29 -9.15 -49.54
N LYS A 488 -9.16 -9.88 -48.83
CA LYS A 488 -9.68 -9.65 -47.48
C LYS A 488 -8.66 -8.97 -46.55
N PRO A 489 -9.10 -8.12 -45.59
CA PRO A 489 -8.19 -7.47 -44.66
C PRO A 489 -7.31 -8.52 -43.99
N PRO A 490 -5.98 -8.33 -43.95
CA PRO A 490 -5.07 -9.35 -43.45
C PRO A 490 -5.37 -9.59 -41.97
N ALA A 491 -5.45 -10.86 -41.60
CA ALA A 491 -5.35 -11.27 -40.21
C ALA A 491 -4.12 -10.58 -39.62
N LYS A 492 -4.31 -9.85 -38.52
CA LYS A 492 -3.23 -9.13 -37.83
C LYS A 492 -2.04 -10.06 -37.65
N ALA A 493 -0.88 -9.62 -38.16
CA ALA A 493 0.38 -10.24 -37.82
C ALA A 493 0.49 -10.38 -36.29
N PRO A 494 0.98 -11.52 -35.77
CA PRO A 494 1.15 -11.71 -34.34
C PRO A 494 1.99 -10.56 -33.77
N ALA A 495 1.60 -10.07 -32.58
CA ALA A 495 2.33 -8.98 -31.94
C ALA A 495 3.78 -9.40 -31.72
N LYS A 496 4.74 -8.61 -32.22
CA LYS A 496 6.17 -8.86 -32.02
C LYS A 496 6.47 -8.94 -30.51
N PRO A 497 7.35 -9.86 -30.06
CA PRO A 497 7.86 -9.87 -28.70
C PRO A 497 8.44 -8.50 -28.31
N LEU A 498 8.36 -8.15 -27.02
CA LEU A 498 8.76 -6.82 -26.53
C LEU A 498 10.18 -6.41 -26.96
N PRO A 499 11.23 -7.25 -26.84
CA PRO A 499 12.58 -6.87 -27.27
C PRO A 499 12.66 -6.57 -28.76
N GLN A 500 12.05 -7.43 -29.59
CA GLN A 500 12.04 -7.26 -31.03
C GLN A 500 11.29 -5.99 -31.47
N MET A 501 10.14 -5.68 -30.84
CA MET A 501 9.41 -4.44 -31.09
C MET A 501 10.23 -3.20 -30.67
N MET A 502 11.00 -3.30 -29.58
CA MET A 502 11.81 -2.20 -29.10
C MET A 502 12.97 -1.89 -30.05
N GLU A 503 13.66 -2.91 -30.52
CA GLU A 503 14.79 -2.78 -31.45
C GLU A 503 14.35 -2.37 -32.86
N GLU A 504 13.28 -2.97 -33.40
CA GLU A 504 12.88 -2.75 -34.79
C GLU A 504 11.96 -1.54 -34.99
N ASP A 505 11.08 -1.23 -34.02
CA ASP A 505 10.01 -0.24 -34.22
C ASP A 505 10.15 0.99 -33.31
N VAL A 506 10.55 0.82 -32.04
CA VAL A 506 10.58 1.91 -31.05
C VAL A 506 11.88 2.71 -31.10
N ILE A 507 13.04 2.05 -31.00
CA ILE A 507 14.35 2.71 -30.97
C ILE A 507 14.61 3.53 -32.24
N PRO A 508 14.42 3.01 -33.47
CA PRO A 508 14.67 3.78 -34.69
C PRO A 508 13.78 5.02 -34.78
N SER A 509 12.50 4.88 -34.41
CA SER A 509 11.53 5.99 -34.43
C SER A 509 11.85 7.06 -33.40
N LEU A 510 12.19 6.67 -32.16
CA LEU A 510 12.60 7.62 -31.12
C LEU A 510 13.91 8.31 -31.47
N LYS A 511 14.87 7.57 -32.05
CA LYS A 511 16.14 8.13 -32.50
C LYS A 511 15.91 9.22 -33.55
N ALA A 512 15.07 8.97 -34.55
CA ALA A 512 14.71 9.96 -35.56
C ALA A 512 14.04 11.22 -34.97
N ILE A 513 13.15 11.06 -33.97
CA ILE A 513 12.49 12.19 -33.28
C ILE A 513 13.51 13.06 -32.53
N LEU A 514 14.46 12.43 -31.85
CA LEU A 514 15.51 13.12 -31.08
C LEU A 514 16.54 13.78 -32.02
N GLU A 515 16.94 13.10 -33.09
CA GLU A 515 17.87 13.64 -34.10
C GLU A 515 17.27 14.82 -34.88
N ALA A 516 15.94 14.91 -34.99
CA ALA A 516 15.26 16.05 -35.58
C ALA A 516 15.37 17.34 -34.73
N GLN A 517 15.79 17.24 -33.47
CA GLN A 517 15.98 18.40 -32.59
C GLN A 517 17.37 19.00 -32.80
N GLN A 518 17.42 20.27 -33.20
CA GLN A 518 18.69 20.96 -33.50
C GLN A 518 19.57 21.20 -32.27
N ASP A 519 19.01 21.12 -31.06
CA ASP A 519 19.70 21.32 -29.79
C ASP A 519 20.15 20.03 -29.10
N LEU A 520 19.94 18.86 -29.75
CA LEU A 520 20.36 17.55 -29.25
C LEU A 520 21.55 16.97 -30.03
N SER A 521 22.49 16.33 -29.34
CA SER A 521 23.61 15.58 -29.92
C SER A 521 23.94 14.32 -29.11
N ASP A 522 24.80 13.45 -29.62
CA ASP A 522 25.26 12.21 -28.97
C ASP A 522 24.11 11.30 -28.47
N ILE A 523 23.14 11.05 -29.35
CA ILE A 523 21.94 10.27 -29.03
C ILE A 523 22.26 8.77 -29.08
N GLU A 524 22.15 8.12 -27.93
CA GLU A 524 22.25 6.67 -27.78
C GLU A 524 20.96 6.11 -27.19
N LEU A 525 20.43 5.04 -27.76
CA LEU A 525 19.24 4.34 -27.29
C LEU A 525 19.52 2.83 -27.29
N LEU A 526 19.17 2.15 -26.20
CA LEU A 526 19.37 0.71 -26.02
C LEU A 526 18.15 0.10 -25.33
N PHE A 527 17.82 -1.15 -25.64
CA PHE A 527 16.85 -1.93 -24.88
C PHE A 527 17.52 -3.18 -24.30
N GLN A 528 17.56 -3.29 -22.97
CA GLN A 528 18.13 -4.46 -22.27
C GLN A 528 17.37 -4.70 -20.96
N ASP A 529 17.22 -5.96 -20.52
CA ASP A 529 16.56 -6.32 -19.25
C ASP A 529 15.18 -5.69 -19.03
N ASN A 530 14.35 -5.67 -20.08
CA ASN A 530 13.04 -5.02 -20.09
C ASN A 530 13.07 -3.51 -19.77
N LYS A 531 14.17 -2.85 -20.13
CA LYS A 531 14.40 -1.43 -19.89
C LYS A 531 14.86 -0.78 -21.19
N LEU A 532 14.09 0.20 -21.65
CA LEU A 532 14.51 1.11 -22.71
C LEU A 532 15.32 2.23 -22.08
N GLU A 533 16.60 2.30 -22.38
CA GLU A 533 17.52 3.34 -21.94
C GLU A 533 17.81 4.30 -23.08
N GLY A 534 17.96 5.58 -22.74
CA GLY A 534 18.40 6.58 -23.69
C GLY A 534 19.26 7.66 -23.06
N SER A 535 20.24 8.15 -23.80
CA SER A 535 21.10 9.26 -23.43
C SER A 535 21.33 10.20 -24.60
N PHE A 536 21.50 11.49 -24.29
CA PHE A 536 21.80 12.53 -25.27
C PHE A 536 22.38 13.76 -24.57
N LEU A 537 23.08 14.61 -25.32
CA LEU A 537 23.45 15.96 -24.90
C LEU A 537 22.40 16.95 -25.37
N LYS A 538 21.97 17.87 -24.51
CA LYS A 538 21.17 19.04 -24.89
C LYS A 538 21.93 20.32 -24.57
N GLN A 539 22.28 21.10 -25.58
CA GLN A 539 23.15 22.29 -25.43
C GLN A 539 24.45 21.99 -24.65
N GLY A 540 25.07 20.82 -24.92
CA GLY A 540 26.28 20.35 -24.25
C GLY A 540 26.08 19.70 -22.86
N ASN A 541 24.84 19.60 -22.37
CA ASN A 541 24.55 19.01 -21.05
C ASN A 541 24.04 17.56 -21.20
N PRO A 542 24.57 16.57 -20.46
CA PRO A 542 24.15 15.18 -20.58
C PRO A 542 22.83 14.89 -19.86
N TYR A 543 21.96 14.15 -20.55
CA TYR A 543 20.69 13.63 -20.07
C TYR A 543 20.64 12.12 -20.26
N SER A 544 19.99 11.42 -19.34
CA SER A 544 19.69 10.01 -19.47
C SER A 544 18.29 9.69 -18.96
N PHE A 545 17.59 8.79 -19.64
CA PHE A 545 16.28 8.32 -19.24
C PHE A 545 16.18 6.81 -19.34
N TRP A 546 15.20 6.26 -18.62
CA TRP A 546 14.83 4.88 -18.76
C TRP A 546 13.33 4.65 -18.59
N ALA A 547 12.77 3.82 -19.48
CA ALA A 547 11.42 3.29 -19.38
C ALA A 547 11.50 1.79 -19.05
N PHE A 548 10.92 1.40 -17.92
CA PHE A 548 10.97 0.05 -17.38
C PHE A 548 9.66 -0.70 -17.54
N PHE A 549 9.76 -1.96 -17.96
CA PHE A 549 8.66 -2.88 -18.26
C PHE A 549 8.78 -4.13 -17.35
N PRO A 550 8.30 -4.08 -16.08
CA PRO A 550 8.57 -5.08 -15.04
C PRO A 550 8.35 -6.54 -15.44
N ASP A 551 7.27 -6.82 -16.17
CA ASP A 551 6.85 -8.18 -16.51
C ASP A 551 7.27 -8.58 -17.94
N GLY A 552 8.10 -7.78 -18.62
CA GLY A 552 8.49 -8.03 -20.02
C GLY A 552 7.33 -7.95 -21.03
N VAL A 553 6.16 -7.48 -20.58
CA VAL A 553 4.97 -7.26 -21.40
C VAL A 553 4.53 -5.79 -21.34
N LEU A 554 3.89 -5.32 -22.41
CA LEU A 554 3.42 -3.93 -22.50
C LEU A 554 2.23 -3.64 -21.59
N THR A 555 1.49 -4.67 -21.17
CA THR A 555 0.35 -4.58 -20.24
C THR A 555 0.83 -4.50 -18.79
N GLY A 556 0.08 -3.84 -17.91
CA GLY A 556 0.44 -3.72 -16.48
C GLY A 556 1.37 -2.53 -16.15
N PRO A 557 1.87 -2.44 -14.90
CA PRO A 557 2.58 -1.26 -14.39
C PRO A 557 3.86 -0.98 -15.20
N LYS A 558 4.16 0.30 -15.47
CA LYS A 558 5.38 0.77 -16.14
C LYS A 558 5.98 1.92 -15.35
N GLY A 559 7.30 2.04 -15.40
CA GLY A 559 8.04 3.10 -14.70
C GLY A 559 8.85 3.93 -15.67
N PHE A 560 8.74 5.25 -15.61
CA PHE A 560 9.62 6.16 -16.34
C PHE A 560 10.50 6.92 -15.36
N SER A 561 11.78 7.05 -15.67
CA SER A 561 12.70 7.90 -14.93
C SER A 561 13.55 8.70 -15.90
N LEU A 562 13.82 9.94 -15.53
CA LEU A 562 14.70 10.85 -16.23
C LEU A 562 15.70 11.42 -15.22
N SER A 563 16.96 11.52 -15.63
CA SER A 563 18.02 12.19 -14.90
C SER A 563 18.69 13.22 -15.78
N SER A 564 18.97 14.37 -15.19
CA SER A 564 19.88 15.38 -15.73
C SER A 564 21.05 15.58 -14.75
N TYR A 565 22.22 15.95 -15.26
CA TYR A 565 23.31 16.59 -14.52
C TYR A 565 23.58 16.10 -13.07
N ASN A 566 24.41 15.07 -12.86
CA ASN A 566 24.87 14.62 -11.53
C ASN A 566 23.79 14.48 -10.43
N SER A 567 22.51 14.44 -10.80
CA SER A 567 21.39 14.28 -9.90
C SER A 567 20.89 12.85 -9.99
N LYS A 568 20.49 12.29 -8.84
CA LYS A 568 19.94 10.93 -8.78
C LYS A 568 18.71 10.86 -9.69
N ALA A 569 18.54 9.73 -10.37
CA ALA A 569 17.35 9.38 -11.15
C ALA A 569 16.07 9.95 -10.51
N SER A 570 15.31 10.73 -11.27
CA SER A 570 14.00 11.21 -10.82
C SER A 570 13.16 10.02 -10.34
N THR A 571 12.35 10.23 -9.30
CA THR A 571 11.47 9.22 -8.73
C THR A 571 10.74 8.50 -9.86
N VAL A 572 10.84 7.16 -9.94
CA VAL A 572 10.18 6.37 -10.99
C VAL A 572 8.69 6.73 -11.00
N GLU A 573 8.28 7.45 -12.05
CA GLU A 573 6.91 7.88 -12.19
C GLU A 573 6.13 6.75 -12.86
N PRO A 574 5.06 6.25 -12.23
CA PRO A 574 4.21 5.29 -12.89
C PRO A 574 3.54 5.97 -14.08
N PHE A 575 3.52 5.28 -15.22
CA PHE A 575 2.63 5.63 -16.32
C PHE A 575 1.87 4.37 -16.74
N LEU A 576 0.57 4.53 -17.03
CA LEU A 576 -0.29 3.46 -17.49
C LEU A 576 -0.50 3.65 -18.98
N ILE A 577 -0.32 2.57 -19.75
CA ILE A 577 -0.79 2.49 -21.13
C ILE A 577 -2.04 1.61 -21.09
N ASP A 578 -3.18 2.14 -21.52
CA ASP A 578 -4.49 1.47 -21.48
C ASP A 578 -4.55 0.20 -22.35
N GLU A 579 -5.35 -0.78 -21.95
CA GLU A 579 -5.22 -2.21 -22.18
C GLU A 579 -5.73 -2.73 -23.54
N LYS A 580 -6.21 -1.85 -24.45
CA LYS A 580 -7.00 -2.33 -25.61
C LYS A 580 -6.29 -2.52 -26.94
N LYS A 581 -4.97 -2.24 -27.07
CA LYS A 581 -4.03 -2.72 -28.13
C LYS A 581 -2.77 -1.83 -28.12
N ILE A 582 -1.80 -2.17 -27.27
CA ILE A 582 -0.55 -1.40 -27.19
C ILE A 582 0.34 -1.71 -28.40
N THR A 583 0.83 -0.67 -29.07
CA THR A 583 1.73 -0.74 -30.23
C THR A 583 3.00 0.06 -29.95
N ALA A 584 4.06 -0.14 -30.74
CA ALA A 584 5.30 0.65 -30.67
C ALA A 584 5.03 2.17 -30.61
N LYS A 585 4.03 2.66 -31.37
CA LYS A 585 3.58 4.07 -31.38
C LYS A 585 3.20 4.60 -29.99
N HIS A 586 2.60 3.77 -29.14
CA HIS A 586 2.20 4.20 -27.79
C HIS A 586 3.40 4.33 -26.87
N VAL A 587 4.39 3.45 -26.99
CA VAL A 587 5.65 3.56 -26.22
C VAL A 587 6.35 4.85 -26.62
N ILE A 588 6.50 5.10 -27.91
CA ILE A 588 7.10 6.32 -28.47
C ILE A 588 6.37 7.55 -27.93
N PHE A 589 5.05 7.60 -28.07
CA PHE A 589 4.20 8.70 -27.60
C PHE A 589 4.41 9.03 -26.11
N TRP A 590 4.45 8.01 -25.26
CA TRP A 590 4.61 8.23 -23.82
C TRP A 590 6.03 8.66 -23.44
N VAL A 591 7.07 8.12 -24.09
CA VAL A 591 8.45 8.58 -23.89
C VAL A 591 8.57 10.04 -24.34
N GLU A 592 8.06 10.37 -25.52
CA GLU A 592 8.05 11.74 -26.06
C GLU A 592 7.33 12.71 -25.11
N LYS A 593 6.11 12.37 -24.68
CA LYS A 593 5.35 13.20 -23.74
C LYS A 593 6.10 13.46 -22.44
N ARG A 594 6.86 12.47 -21.94
CA ARG A 594 7.67 12.63 -20.73
C ARG A 594 8.89 13.52 -20.94
N LEU A 595 9.56 13.40 -22.08
CA LEU A 595 10.67 14.29 -22.45
C LEU A 595 10.15 15.73 -22.67
N ALA A 596 9.00 15.89 -23.32
CA ALA A 596 8.36 17.18 -23.57
C ALA A 596 7.91 17.88 -22.28
N ALA A 597 7.32 17.13 -21.34
CA ALA A 597 6.92 17.65 -20.03
C ALA A 597 8.10 18.20 -19.20
N GLN A 598 9.33 17.82 -19.55
CA GLN A 598 10.56 18.27 -18.91
C GLN A 598 11.31 19.32 -19.74
N GLY A 599 10.68 19.83 -20.81
CA GLY A 599 11.25 20.84 -21.71
C GLY A 599 12.44 20.34 -22.54
N LEU A 600 12.67 19.03 -22.59
CA LEU A 600 13.81 18.46 -23.33
C LEU A 600 13.54 18.40 -24.83
N ILE A 601 12.28 18.29 -25.21
CA ILE A 601 11.81 18.44 -26.59
C ILE A 601 10.59 19.38 -26.58
N PRO A 602 10.24 20.03 -27.71
CA PRO A 602 9.10 20.94 -27.78
C PRO A 602 7.80 20.26 -27.35
N VAL A 603 6.97 20.99 -26.59
CA VAL A 603 5.58 20.58 -26.33
C VAL A 603 4.79 20.89 -27.61
N TRP A 604 4.67 19.88 -28.48
CA TRP A 604 3.84 19.80 -29.69
C TRP A 604 3.64 21.09 -30.50
N LYS A 605 4.12 21.11 -31.76
CA LYS A 605 3.45 21.89 -32.80
C LYS A 605 2.28 21.05 -33.33
N ASP A 606 1.14 21.69 -33.54
CA ASP A 606 -0.13 21.10 -34.00
C ASP A 606 0.01 20.09 -35.16
#